data_AF-A0A1K2IHD4-F1
#
_entry.id   AF-A0A1K2IHD4-F1
#
_cell.length_a   1.000
_cell.length_b   1.000
_cell.length_c   1.000
_cell.angle_alpha   90.00
_cell.angle_beta   90.00
_cell.angle_gamma   90.00
#
_symmetry.space_group_name_H-M   'P 1'
#
loop_
_entity.id
_entity.type
_entity.pdbx_description
1 polymer ?
#
loop_
_entity_poly.entity_id
_entity_poly.type
_entity_poly.pdbx_seq_one_letter_code
_entity_poly.pdbx_strand_id
1 'polypeptide(L)'
;MKHIYFIFISLILFSSHSQEKQIKVDQTKHADLIELETTHPFKTLYSDGQINHAKKQSTLIDEAYLFLSKIMGPKKDFYLLVIASKDWEKNAYSPISGMPGYYKGNLIVGAEKNDLASGYEEMINSFPEDMTTNLVKTYTNNLEVFDMSLFFDKLSIHELTHNFQDPENQEGYSISRWLEEIHANMGLYAFYKTKHPKELKYITSLVDFSINNPPPYLQYTSLQDFDAHYYEMDASNYGFYQMKFTHAAQIIIDKLGNAILKPLNNFIIKYNESWKDKLNDEDLKKKLATEVDPYFLKIIDGWSK
;
A
#
# COMPACT_ATOMS: atom_id res chain seq x y z
N MET A 1 -23.11 26.13 71.39
CA MET A 1 -24.03 25.20 70.70
C MET A 1 -23.62 25.16 69.23
N LYS A 2 -23.32 23.93 68.76
CA LYS A 2 -23.29 23.40 67.38
C LYS A 2 -23.18 24.41 66.23
N HIS A 3 -22.17 24.27 65.37
CA HIS A 3 -22.35 23.68 64.03
C HIS A 3 -21.00 23.25 63.46
N ILE A 4 -20.88 21.94 63.24
CA ILE A 4 -19.79 21.24 62.56
C ILE A 4 -20.08 21.35 61.06
N TYR A 5 -19.19 21.93 60.28
CA TYR A 5 -19.25 21.85 58.82
C TYR A 5 -18.51 20.58 58.36
N PHE A 6 -19.30 19.60 57.91
CA PHE A 6 -18.80 18.42 57.18
C PHE A 6 -18.41 18.86 55.77
N ILE A 7 -17.13 18.77 55.42
CA ILE A 7 -16.65 18.88 54.04
C ILE A 7 -16.74 17.48 53.42
N PHE A 8 -17.70 17.29 52.52
CA PHE A 8 -17.78 16.11 51.65
C PHE A 8 -16.76 16.28 50.53
N ILE A 9 -15.67 15.51 50.57
CA ILE A 9 -14.78 15.32 49.42
C ILE A 9 -15.46 14.28 48.53
N SER A 10 -16.12 14.73 47.48
CA SER A 10 -16.63 13.86 46.42
C SER A 10 -15.48 13.55 45.46
N LEU A 11 -14.97 12.32 45.52
CA LEU A 11 -14.07 11.77 44.52
C LEU A 11 -14.86 11.54 43.23
N ILE A 12 -14.78 12.51 42.31
CA ILE A 12 -15.22 12.29 40.93
C ILE A 12 -14.12 11.49 40.24
N LEU A 13 -14.36 10.19 40.11
CA LEU A 13 -13.61 9.33 39.19
C LEU A 13 -13.91 9.81 37.77
N PHE A 14 -13.03 10.64 37.21
CA PHE A 14 -12.98 10.84 35.77
C PHE A 14 -12.53 9.52 35.14
N SER A 15 -13.49 8.67 34.78
CA SER A 15 -13.26 7.66 33.76
C SER A 15 -12.98 8.43 32.47
N SER A 16 -11.71 8.52 32.09
CA SER A 16 -11.30 8.94 30.77
C SER A 16 -11.75 7.88 29.77
N HIS A 17 -13.04 7.91 29.41
CA HIS A 17 -13.49 7.32 28.16
C HIS A 17 -12.91 8.22 27.07
N SER A 18 -11.69 7.92 26.62
CA SER A 18 -11.27 8.38 25.31
C SER A 18 -12.20 7.71 24.32
N GLN A 19 -13.21 8.42 23.84
CA GLN A 19 -13.85 8.05 22.59
C GLN A 19 -12.75 8.12 21.53
N GLU A 20 -12.14 6.97 21.22
CA GLU A 20 -11.40 6.77 19.99
C GLU A 20 -12.32 7.24 18.87
N LYS A 21 -11.94 8.34 18.23
CA LYS A 21 -12.69 8.93 17.14
C LYS A 21 -12.40 8.09 15.91
N GLN A 22 -13.02 6.91 15.82
CA GLN A 22 -12.92 6.03 14.67
C GLN A 22 -13.26 6.85 13.41
N ILE A 23 -12.29 7.04 12.52
CA ILE A 23 -12.53 7.71 11.24
C ILE A 23 -13.40 6.75 10.42
N LYS A 24 -14.70 7.03 10.39
CA LYS A 24 -15.63 6.37 9.49
C LYS A 24 -15.35 6.88 8.08
N VAL A 25 -15.29 5.96 7.12
CA VAL A 25 -15.23 6.28 5.69
C VAL A 25 -16.27 7.36 5.37
N ASP A 26 -15.83 8.43 4.68
CA ASP A 26 -16.69 9.55 4.32
C ASP A 26 -17.67 9.14 3.21
N GLN A 27 -18.80 8.59 3.63
CA GLN A 27 -19.87 8.18 2.73
C GLN A 27 -20.43 9.36 1.90
N THR A 28 -20.25 10.61 2.33
CA THR A 28 -20.83 11.77 1.63
C THR A 28 -20.08 12.10 0.34
N LYS A 29 -18.76 11.87 0.29
CA LYS A 29 -17.96 12.03 -0.93
C LYS A 29 -18.31 11.00 -2.01
N HIS A 30 -18.90 9.87 -1.61
CA HIS A 30 -19.16 8.71 -2.47
C HIS A 30 -20.66 8.50 -2.77
N ALA A 31 -21.51 9.49 -2.51
CA ALA A 31 -22.97 9.36 -2.56
C ALA A 31 -23.54 8.98 -3.95
N ASP A 32 -22.81 9.28 -5.02
CA ASP A 32 -23.23 8.98 -6.40
C ASP A 32 -22.73 7.62 -6.90
N LEU A 33 -21.91 6.91 -6.11
CA LEU A 33 -21.42 5.58 -6.47
C LEU A 33 -22.48 4.52 -6.14
N ILE A 34 -22.51 3.48 -6.96
CA ILE A 34 -23.43 2.35 -6.82
C ILE A 34 -22.79 1.31 -5.90
N GLU A 35 -23.51 0.81 -4.90
CA GLU A 35 -23.04 -0.30 -4.07
C GLU A 35 -23.15 -1.63 -4.82
N LEU A 36 -22.08 -2.41 -4.84
CA LEU A 36 -22.08 -3.78 -5.33
C LEU A 36 -22.47 -4.71 -4.18
N GLU A 37 -23.61 -5.37 -4.33
CA GLU A 37 -24.10 -6.38 -3.38
C GLU A 37 -23.14 -7.59 -3.33
N THR A 38 -22.48 -7.79 -2.18
CA THR A 38 -21.57 -8.92 -1.94
C THR A 38 -21.66 -9.37 -0.48
N THR A 39 -21.08 -10.53 -0.17
CA THR A 39 -20.92 -11.02 1.21
C THR A 39 -19.51 -10.78 1.76
N HIS A 40 -18.73 -9.93 1.10
CA HIS A 40 -17.35 -9.66 1.47
C HIS A 40 -17.27 -8.85 2.78
N PRO A 41 -16.14 -8.88 3.50
CA PRO A 41 -15.99 -8.19 4.78
C PRO A 41 -15.83 -6.66 4.65
N PHE A 42 -15.97 -6.13 3.43
CA PHE A 42 -15.85 -4.73 3.08
C PHE A 42 -16.96 -4.35 2.08
N LYS A 43 -17.25 -3.04 1.99
CA LYS A 43 -18.20 -2.52 0.98
C LYS A 43 -17.46 -2.24 -0.31
N THR A 44 -18.10 -2.53 -1.44
CA THR A 44 -17.61 -2.13 -2.76
C THR A 44 -18.56 -1.11 -3.37
N LEU A 45 -18.05 0.07 -3.71
CA LEU A 45 -18.77 1.11 -4.42
C LEU A 45 -18.14 1.32 -5.80
N TYR A 46 -18.95 1.60 -6.83
CA TYR A 46 -18.43 1.76 -8.19
C TYR A 46 -19.17 2.81 -9.00
N SER A 47 -18.46 3.39 -9.97
CA SER A 47 -19.02 4.30 -10.97
C SER A 47 -20.06 3.62 -11.86
N ASP A 48 -21.10 4.35 -12.26
CA ASP A 48 -22.11 3.83 -13.18
C ASP A 48 -21.48 3.29 -14.49
N GLY A 49 -21.99 2.15 -14.94
CA GLY A 49 -21.45 1.39 -16.08
C GLY A 49 -20.25 0.47 -15.77
N GLN A 50 -19.67 0.52 -14.56
CA GLN A 50 -18.43 -0.21 -14.24
C GLN A 50 -18.63 -1.53 -13.46
N ILE A 51 -19.83 -2.11 -13.48
CA ILE A 51 -20.17 -3.30 -12.68
C ILE A 51 -19.25 -4.50 -12.91
N ASN A 52 -18.79 -4.72 -14.14
CA ASN A 52 -17.90 -5.85 -14.46
C ASN A 52 -16.51 -5.65 -13.84
N HIS A 53 -15.98 -4.42 -13.93
CA HIS A 53 -14.71 -4.09 -13.29
C HIS A 53 -14.85 -4.17 -11.76
N ALA A 54 -15.96 -3.66 -11.21
CA ALA A 54 -16.27 -3.74 -9.79
C ALA A 54 -16.26 -5.19 -9.29
N LYS A 55 -16.93 -6.11 -9.99
CA LYS A 55 -16.93 -7.55 -9.64
C LYS A 55 -15.54 -8.17 -9.69
N LYS A 56 -14.75 -7.86 -10.73
CA LYS A 56 -13.37 -8.36 -10.89
C LYS A 56 -12.51 -7.91 -9.70
N GLN A 57 -12.49 -6.61 -9.41
CA GLN A 57 -11.68 -6.05 -8.32
C GLN A 57 -12.18 -6.53 -6.96
N SER A 58 -13.49 -6.54 -6.73
CA SER A 58 -14.07 -6.99 -5.46
C SER A 58 -13.69 -8.45 -5.14
N THR A 59 -13.72 -9.33 -6.15
CA THR A 59 -13.28 -10.73 -5.99
C THR A 59 -11.79 -10.85 -5.68
N LEU A 60 -10.95 -10.08 -6.40
CA LEU A 60 -9.49 -10.09 -6.19
C LEU A 60 -9.13 -9.58 -4.78
N ILE A 61 -9.75 -8.48 -4.35
CA ILE A 61 -9.55 -7.89 -3.03
C ILE A 61 -10.07 -8.80 -1.93
N ASP A 62 -11.19 -9.50 -2.11
CA ASP A 62 -11.67 -10.47 -1.13
C ASP A 62 -10.68 -11.62 -0.94
N GLU A 63 -10.17 -12.20 -2.04
CA GLU A 63 -9.18 -13.26 -1.95
C GLU A 63 -7.89 -12.79 -1.24
N ALA A 64 -7.40 -11.60 -1.61
CA ALA A 64 -6.22 -11.01 -1.00
C ALA A 64 -6.44 -10.66 0.48
N TYR A 65 -7.60 -10.11 0.81
CA TYR A 65 -7.98 -9.80 2.19
C TYR A 65 -8.02 -11.07 3.03
N LEU A 66 -8.64 -12.15 2.56
CA LEU A 66 -8.70 -13.44 3.28
C LEU A 66 -7.30 -14.02 3.49
N PHE A 67 -6.40 -13.88 2.51
CA PHE A 67 -5.02 -14.31 2.64
C PHE A 67 -4.23 -13.46 3.66
N LEU A 68 -4.25 -12.13 3.54
CA LEU A 68 -3.50 -11.20 4.38
C LEU A 68 -4.04 -11.19 5.81
N SER A 69 -5.36 -11.21 5.99
CA SER A 69 -6.00 -11.23 7.31
C SER A 69 -5.71 -12.51 8.10
N LYS A 70 -5.52 -13.64 7.43
CA LYS A 70 -5.07 -14.88 8.09
C LYS A 70 -3.67 -14.72 8.72
N ILE A 71 -2.83 -13.87 8.14
CA ILE A 71 -1.46 -13.64 8.59
C ILE A 71 -1.43 -12.52 9.63
N MET A 72 -1.93 -11.34 9.28
CA MET A 72 -1.78 -10.11 10.08
C MET A 72 -2.93 -9.89 11.07
N GLY A 73 -4.04 -10.62 10.91
CA GLY A 73 -5.29 -10.40 11.64
C GLY A 73 -6.31 -9.64 10.78
N PRO A 74 -7.62 -9.84 11.01
CA PRO A 74 -8.66 -9.17 10.23
C PRO A 74 -8.71 -7.67 10.53
N LYS A 75 -9.10 -6.90 9.51
CA LYS A 75 -9.42 -5.49 9.64
C LYS A 75 -10.84 -5.24 9.15
N LYS A 76 -11.58 -4.41 9.88
CA LYS A 76 -12.96 -4.04 9.54
C LYS A 76 -13.00 -2.63 8.95
N ASP A 77 -14.16 -2.30 8.39
CA ASP A 77 -14.56 -0.93 8.09
C ASP A 77 -13.67 -0.22 7.05
N PHE A 78 -13.38 -0.91 5.93
CA PHE A 78 -12.81 -0.29 4.73
C PHE A 78 -13.72 -0.49 3.51
N TYR A 79 -13.51 0.36 2.51
CA TYR A 79 -14.30 0.40 1.28
C TYR A 79 -13.37 0.16 0.10
N LEU A 80 -13.84 -0.62 -0.87
CA LEU A 80 -13.26 -0.68 -2.21
C LEU A 80 -14.05 0.28 -3.11
N LEU A 81 -13.37 1.26 -3.70
CA LEU A 81 -13.93 2.22 -4.65
C LEU A 81 -13.39 1.92 -6.04
N VAL A 82 -14.28 1.59 -6.97
CA VAL A 82 -13.95 1.32 -8.38
C VAL A 82 -14.45 2.47 -9.24
N ILE A 83 -13.54 3.37 -9.61
CA ILE A 83 -13.88 4.71 -10.08
C ILE A 83 -13.55 4.84 -11.57
N ALA A 84 -14.52 5.26 -12.38
CA ALA A 84 -14.29 5.65 -13.77
C ALA A 84 -13.58 7.00 -13.85
N SER A 85 -12.81 7.27 -14.91
CA SER A 85 -12.03 8.51 -15.02
C SER A 85 -12.88 9.78 -14.89
N LYS A 86 -14.10 9.75 -15.46
CA LYS A 86 -15.05 10.88 -15.38
C LYS A 86 -15.50 11.22 -13.96
N ASP A 87 -15.42 10.26 -13.03
CA ASP A 87 -15.86 10.41 -11.64
C ASP A 87 -14.67 10.55 -10.68
N TRP A 88 -13.43 10.54 -11.20
CA TRP A 88 -12.19 10.47 -10.42
C TRP A 88 -11.99 11.67 -9.51
N GLU A 89 -12.04 12.90 -10.05
CA GLU A 89 -11.82 14.13 -9.26
C GLU A 89 -12.77 14.23 -8.04
N LYS A 90 -14.02 13.80 -8.23
CA LYS A 90 -15.04 13.82 -7.17
C LYS A 90 -14.77 12.76 -6.10
N ASN A 91 -14.48 11.53 -6.53
CA ASN A 91 -14.52 10.37 -5.63
C ASN A 91 -13.14 9.89 -5.16
N ALA A 92 -12.09 10.11 -5.95
CA ALA A 92 -10.73 9.77 -5.58
C ALA A 92 -10.11 10.88 -4.70
N TYR A 93 -9.01 10.50 -4.04
CA TYR A 93 -8.19 11.39 -3.22
C TYR A 93 -6.80 11.62 -3.84
N SER A 94 -6.63 11.21 -5.09
CA SER A 94 -5.38 11.32 -5.86
C SER A 94 -5.61 12.14 -7.13
N PRO A 95 -4.65 12.97 -7.57
CA PRO A 95 -4.75 13.68 -8.83
C PRO A 95 -4.49 12.80 -10.07
N ILE A 96 -3.90 11.60 -9.90
CA ILE A 96 -3.56 10.71 -11.01
C ILE A 96 -4.71 9.75 -11.27
N SER A 97 -5.43 9.93 -12.38
CA SER A 97 -6.58 9.08 -12.71
C SER A 97 -6.20 7.61 -12.83
N GLY A 98 -6.95 6.76 -12.14
CA GLY A 98 -6.87 5.30 -12.23
C GLY A 98 -5.72 4.65 -11.46
N MET A 99 -4.81 5.41 -10.86
CA MET A 99 -3.74 4.87 -10.02
C MET A 99 -4.34 4.32 -8.72
N PRO A 100 -4.12 3.04 -8.37
CA PRO A 100 -4.55 2.54 -7.08
C PRO A 100 -4.01 3.38 -5.93
N GLY A 101 -4.81 3.55 -4.89
CA GLY A 101 -4.38 4.25 -3.68
C GLY A 101 -5.18 3.84 -2.46
N TYR A 102 -4.57 3.94 -1.29
CA TYR A 102 -5.24 3.81 -0.02
C TYR A 102 -5.33 5.16 0.71
N TYR A 103 -6.53 5.55 1.11
CA TYR A 103 -6.74 6.79 1.85
C TYR A 103 -7.96 6.75 2.78
N LYS A 104 -7.76 6.97 4.08
CA LYS A 104 -8.83 7.07 5.10
C LYS A 104 -9.83 5.92 5.04
N GLY A 105 -9.33 4.68 4.93
CA GLY A 105 -10.17 3.48 4.84
C GLY A 105 -10.75 3.21 3.46
N ASN A 106 -10.38 3.98 2.44
CA ASN A 106 -10.77 3.75 1.05
C ASN A 106 -9.60 3.14 0.28
N LEU A 107 -9.78 1.91 -0.18
CA LEU A 107 -8.99 1.32 -1.25
C LEU A 107 -9.59 1.77 -2.58
N ILE A 108 -8.87 2.57 -3.34
CA ILE A 108 -9.32 3.21 -4.56
C ILE A 108 -8.63 2.53 -5.74
N VAL A 109 -9.38 2.18 -6.78
CA VAL A 109 -8.85 1.63 -8.03
C VAL A 109 -9.56 2.26 -9.23
N GLY A 110 -8.82 2.46 -10.31
CA GLY A 110 -9.39 2.87 -11.60
C GLY A 110 -10.19 1.75 -12.26
N ALA A 111 -11.32 2.09 -12.86
CA ALA A 111 -12.07 1.17 -13.71
C ALA A 111 -11.48 1.04 -15.13
N GLU A 112 -10.64 2.00 -15.50
CA GLU A 112 -10.01 2.16 -16.81
C GLU A 112 -8.49 2.08 -16.67
N LYS A 113 -7.80 1.90 -17.81
CA LYS A 113 -6.34 1.95 -17.85
C LYS A 113 -5.87 3.33 -17.39
N ASN A 114 -4.95 3.34 -16.43
CA ASN A 114 -4.41 4.57 -15.87
C ASN A 114 -3.27 5.15 -16.72
N ASP A 115 -3.02 6.45 -16.56
CA ASP A 115 -2.01 7.18 -17.34
C ASP A 115 -0.59 6.68 -17.08
N LEU A 116 -0.30 6.13 -15.89
CA LEU A 116 1.01 5.54 -15.60
C LEU A 116 1.23 4.26 -16.40
N ALA A 117 0.22 3.42 -16.58
CA ALA A 117 0.31 2.23 -17.43
C ALA A 117 0.66 2.62 -18.88
N SER A 118 -0.02 3.62 -19.42
CA SER A 118 0.27 4.15 -20.75
C SER A 118 1.67 4.76 -20.83
N GLY A 119 2.08 5.54 -19.84
CA GLY A 119 3.43 6.12 -19.78
C GLY A 119 4.54 5.07 -19.71
N TYR A 120 4.32 3.96 -19.01
CA TYR A 120 5.27 2.84 -18.98
C TYR A 120 5.33 2.10 -20.32
N GLU A 121 4.22 1.98 -21.05
CA GLU A 121 4.24 1.40 -22.40
C GLU A 121 5.06 2.26 -23.36
N GLU A 122 4.84 3.58 -23.34
CA GLU A 122 5.63 4.54 -24.13
C GLU A 122 7.12 4.47 -23.77
N MET A 123 7.43 4.46 -22.47
CA MET A 123 8.80 4.31 -21.97
C MET A 123 9.43 3.01 -22.49
N ILE A 124 8.77 1.86 -22.34
CA ILE A 124 9.29 0.56 -22.78
C ILE A 124 9.49 0.52 -24.29
N ASN A 125 8.56 1.09 -25.07
CA ASN A 125 8.67 1.17 -26.53
C ASN A 125 9.79 2.13 -27.00
N SER A 126 10.31 2.99 -26.12
CA SER A 126 11.44 3.88 -26.44
C SER A 126 12.80 3.20 -26.35
N PHE A 127 12.90 2.04 -25.68
CA PHE A 127 14.13 1.25 -25.61
C PHE A 127 14.35 0.47 -26.93
N PRO A 128 15.61 0.11 -27.24
CA PRO A 128 15.91 -0.87 -28.27
C PRO A 128 15.13 -2.19 -28.08
N GLU A 129 14.58 -2.74 -29.17
CA GLU A 129 13.69 -3.91 -29.14
C GLU A 129 14.35 -5.14 -28.49
N ASP A 130 15.65 -5.33 -28.72
CA ASP A 130 16.42 -6.44 -28.15
C ASP A 130 16.51 -6.37 -26.62
N MET A 131 16.38 -5.17 -26.03
CA MET A 131 16.35 -4.98 -24.58
C MET A 131 14.97 -5.29 -23.97
N THR A 132 13.88 -5.11 -24.72
CA THR A 132 12.51 -5.17 -24.19
C THR A 132 11.68 -6.35 -24.69
N THR A 133 12.18 -7.14 -25.64
CA THR A 133 11.47 -8.28 -26.24
C THR A 133 10.80 -9.20 -25.20
N ASN A 134 11.54 -9.60 -24.16
CA ASN A 134 11.00 -10.48 -23.11
C ASN A 134 9.96 -9.78 -22.22
N LEU A 135 10.15 -8.48 -21.98
CA LEU A 135 9.24 -7.66 -21.17
C LEU A 135 7.91 -7.48 -21.91
N VAL A 136 7.96 -7.01 -23.16
CA VAL A 136 6.78 -6.85 -24.03
C VAL A 136 6.02 -8.17 -24.16
N LYS A 137 6.72 -9.28 -24.41
CA LYS A 137 6.11 -10.61 -24.47
C LYS A 137 5.43 -10.99 -23.16
N THR A 138 6.00 -10.61 -22.02
CA THR A 138 5.41 -10.89 -20.71
C THR A 138 4.09 -10.16 -20.54
N TYR A 139 4.01 -8.90 -20.97
CA TYR A 139 2.83 -8.04 -20.83
C TYR A 139 1.93 -8.01 -22.07
N THR A 140 2.11 -8.93 -23.02
CA THR A 140 1.17 -9.11 -24.11
C THR A 140 -0.05 -9.87 -23.59
N ASN A 141 -1.23 -9.23 -23.66
CA ASN A 141 -2.47 -9.81 -23.18
C ASN A 141 -3.07 -10.84 -24.18
N ASN A 142 -4.22 -11.42 -23.83
CA ASN A 142 -4.87 -12.44 -24.66
C ASN A 142 -5.41 -11.91 -26.01
N LEU A 143 -5.42 -10.60 -26.21
CA LEU A 143 -5.77 -9.95 -27.48
C LEU A 143 -4.53 -9.61 -28.31
N GLU A 144 -3.35 -10.13 -27.92
CA GLU A 144 -2.06 -9.86 -28.57
C GLU A 144 -1.64 -8.38 -28.50
N VAL A 145 -2.09 -7.66 -27.47
CA VAL A 145 -1.76 -6.25 -27.24
C VAL A 145 -0.82 -6.14 -26.04
N PHE A 146 0.26 -5.37 -26.19
CA PHE A 146 1.12 -4.99 -25.08
C PHE A 146 0.35 -4.08 -24.11
N ASP A 147 0.21 -4.52 -22.86
CA ASP A 147 -0.74 -3.95 -21.91
C ASP A 147 -0.19 -3.96 -20.48
N MET A 148 0.28 -2.80 -20.04
CA MET A 148 0.85 -2.62 -18.70
C MET A 148 -0.20 -2.62 -17.58
N SER A 149 -1.51 -2.64 -17.89
CA SER A 149 -2.53 -2.86 -16.86
C SER A 149 -2.34 -4.20 -16.13
N LEU A 150 -1.71 -5.19 -16.78
CA LEU A 150 -1.35 -6.47 -16.18
C LEU A 150 -0.41 -6.35 -14.96
N PHE A 151 0.38 -5.26 -14.88
CA PHE A 151 1.15 -4.86 -13.69
C PHE A 151 0.33 -3.94 -12.78
N PHE A 152 -0.17 -2.83 -13.31
CA PHE A 152 -0.76 -1.76 -12.48
C PHE A 152 -2.04 -2.17 -11.75
N ASP A 153 -2.90 -3.02 -12.34
CA ASP A 153 -4.08 -3.56 -11.65
C ASP A 153 -3.71 -4.32 -10.36
N LYS A 154 -2.50 -4.90 -10.33
CA LYS A 154 -2.03 -5.70 -9.19
C LYS A 154 -1.65 -4.84 -7.99
N LEU A 155 -1.33 -3.56 -8.20
CA LEU A 155 -0.99 -2.63 -7.12
C LEU A 155 -2.15 -2.42 -6.15
N SER A 156 -3.39 -2.74 -6.54
CA SER A 156 -4.52 -2.80 -5.60
C SER A 156 -4.25 -3.69 -4.37
N ILE A 157 -3.41 -4.73 -4.48
CA ILE A 157 -3.00 -5.57 -3.33
C ILE A 157 -1.94 -4.87 -2.47
N HIS A 158 -1.07 -4.07 -3.07
CA HIS A 158 -0.13 -3.22 -2.34
C HIS A 158 -0.93 -2.22 -1.47
N GLU A 159 -1.89 -1.53 -2.07
CA GLU A 159 -2.77 -0.58 -1.36
C GLU A 159 -3.63 -1.25 -0.29
N LEU A 160 -4.16 -2.46 -0.56
CA LEU A 160 -4.83 -3.26 0.46
C LEU A 160 -3.89 -3.59 1.62
N THR A 161 -2.59 -3.76 1.39
CA THR A 161 -1.65 -4.05 2.46
C THR A 161 -1.43 -2.83 3.37
N HIS A 162 -1.44 -1.61 2.82
CA HIS A 162 -1.47 -0.39 3.63
C HIS A 162 -2.67 -0.33 4.57
N ASN A 163 -3.82 -0.88 4.16
CA ASN A 163 -4.99 -0.95 5.05
C ASN A 163 -4.67 -1.66 6.37
N PHE A 164 -3.84 -2.71 6.38
CA PHE A 164 -3.51 -3.44 7.62
C PHE A 164 -2.53 -2.69 8.54
N GLN A 165 -1.79 -1.72 8.02
CA GLN A 165 -0.79 -0.96 8.76
C GLN A 165 -1.42 0.13 9.64
N ASP A 166 -2.62 0.58 9.28
CA ASP A 166 -3.24 1.76 9.86
C ASP A 166 -4.50 1.35 10.62
N PRO A 167 -4.45 1.09 11.94
CA PRO A 167 -5.60 0.55 12.68
C PRO A 167 -6.81 1.51 12.73
N GLU A 168 -6.59 2.80 12.49
CA GLU A 168 -7.59 3.86 12.70
C GLU A 168 -7.98 4.61 11.43
N ASN A 169 -7.51 4.18 10.26
CA ASN A 169 -7.76 4.87 8.98
C ASN A 169 -7.18 6.32 8.96
N GLN A 170 -6.02 6.54 9.61
CA GLN A 170 -5.35 7.83 9.78
C GLN A 170 -4.35 8.17 8.66
N GLU A 171 -4.15 9.45 8.43
CA GLU A 171 -3.03 9.95 7.62
C GLU A 171 -1.72 9.93 8.44
N GLY A 172 -0.57 9.80 7.77
CA GLY A 172 0.73 10.05 8.40
C GLY A 172 1.26 8.92 9.29
N TYR A 173 0.63 7.75 9.28
CA TYR A 173 0.69 6.84 10.43
C TYR A 173 2.07 6.24 10.79
N SER A 174 3.04 6.02 9.90
CA SER A 174 4.32 5.40 10.27
C SER A 174 5.43 6.35 10.71
N ILE A 175 6.36 5.80 11.51
CA ILE A 175 7.67 6.40 11.78
C ILE A 175 8.52 6.64 10.53
N SER A 176 8.29 5.87 9.46
CA SER A 176 9.03 5.95 8.20
C SER A 176 8.19 5.45 7.02
N ARG A 177 8.23 6.17 5.90
CA ARG A 177 7.49 5.87 4.67
C ARG A 177 8.09 4.69 3.93
N TRP A 178 9.43 4.62 3.83
CA TRP A 178 10.05 3.50 3.11
C TRP A 178 9.69 2.15 3.77
N LEU A 179 9.49 2.13 5.09
CA LEU A 179 9.11 0.90 5.81
C LEU A 179 7.66 0.49 5.50
N GLU A 180 6.74 1.45 5.41
CA GLU A 180 5.35 1.22 4.97
C GLU A 180 5.34 0.61 3.56
N GLU A 181 6.12 1.19 2.67
CA GLU A 181 6.19 0.84 1.25
C GLU A 181 6.81 -0.54 1.02
N ILE A 182 7.88 -0.89 1.75
CA ILE A 182 8.43 -2.24 1.72
C ILE A 182 7.40 -3.25 2.22
N HIS A 183 6.70 -2.97 3.32
CA HIS A 183 5.68 -3.89 3.83
C HIS A 183 4.51 -4.06 2.84
N ALA A 184 4.06 -2.97 2.20
CA ALA A 184 3.00 -3.03 1.19
C ALA A 184 3.42 -3.88 -0.03
N ASN A 185 4.65 -3.69 -0.49
CA ASN A 185 5.26 -4.52 -1.52
C ASN A 185 5.44 -6.00 -1.10
N MET A 186 5.72 -6.27 0.18
CA MET A 186 5.75 -7.64 0.72
C MET A 186 4.39 -8.31 0.68
N GLY A 187 3.31 -7.60 1.00
CA GLY A 187 1.95 -8.13 0.92
C GLY A 187 1.56 -8.46 -0.53
N LEU A 188 1.84 -7.55 -1.46
CA LEU A 188 1.69 -7.77 -2.91
C LEU A 188 2.44 -9.03 -3.38
N TYR A 189 3.74 -9.10 -3.14
CA TYR A 189 4.56 -10.22 -3.59
C TYR A 189 4.14 -11.55 -2.94
N ALA A 190 3.90 -11.55 -1.62
CA ALA A 190 3.48 -12.76 -0.90
C ALA A 190 2.14 -13.31 -1.41
N PHE A 191 1.17 -12.44 -1.69
CA PHE A 191 -0.12 -12.84 -2.23
C PHE A 191 0.04 -13.48 -3.61
N TYR A 192 0.67 -12.80 -4.57
CA TYR A 192 0.83 -13.35 -5.92
C TYR A 192 1.71 -14.59 -5.95
N LYS A 193 2.79 -14.64 -5.18
CA LYS A 193 3.62 -15.85 -5.06
C LYS A 193 2.83 -17.06 -4.55
N THR A 194 1.89 -16.83 -3.63
CA THR A 194 1.16 -17.93 -2.95
C THR A 194 -0.13 -18.31 -3.68
N LYS A 195 -0.90 -17.33 -4.13
CA LYS A 195 -2.25 -17.51 -4.66
C LYS A 195 -2.30 -17.52 -6.19
N HIS A 196 -1.46 -16.72 -6.82
CA HIS A 196 -1.45 -16.52 -8.27
C HIS A 196 -0.04 -16.66 -8.86
N PRO A 197 0.68 -17.78 -8.63
CA PRO A 197 2.10 -17.89 -8.98
C PRO A 197 2.39 -17.73 -10.49
N LYS A 198 1.41 -18.05 -11.35
CA LYS A 198 1.53 -17.85 -12.80
C LYS A 198 1.51 -16.37 -13.21
N GLU A 199 0.95 -15.52 -12.36
CA GLU A 199 0.86 -14.07 -12.55
C GLU A 199 2.00 -13.31 -11.86
N LEU A 200 2.81 -13.98 -11.03
CA LEU A 200 3.94 -13.37 -10.34
C LEU A 200 4.92 -12.70 -11.31
N LYS A 201 5.09 -13.28 -12.51
CA LYS A 201 5.89 -12.71 -13.60
C LYS A 201 5.50 -11.28 -13.96
N TYR A 202 4.21 -10.91 -13.82
CA TYR A 202 3.75 -9.56 -14.12
C TYR A 202 4.25 -8.56 -13.10
N ILE A 203 4.67 -8.98 -11.91
CA ILE A 203 5.29 -8.12 -10.90
C ILE A 203 6.80 -8.12 -11.09
N THR A 204 7.42 -9.30 -11.17
CA THR A 204 8.88 -9.42 -11.12
C THR A 204 9.57 -8.96 -12.40
N SER A 205 8.94 -9.11 -13.58
CA SER A 205 9.62 -8.82 -14.86
C SER A 205 9.91 -7.32 -15.04
N LEU A 206 8.96 -6.45 -14.69
CA LEU A 206 9.20 -5.00 -14.70
C LEU A 206 10.23 -4.61 -13.64
N VAL A 207 10.15 -5.19 -12.44
CA VAL A 207 11.11 -4.92 -11.35
C VAL A 207 12.53 -5.26 -11.78
N ASP A 208 12.76 -6.45 -12.33
CA ASP A 208 14.06 -6.90 -12.82
C ASP A 208 14.56 -6.00 -13.96
N PHE A 209 13.67 -5.62 -14.89
CA PHE A 209 14.02 -4.72 -15.98
C PHE A 209 14.44 -3.33 -15.46
N SER A 210 13.65 -2.72 -14.57
CA SER A 210 13.89 -1.38 -14.05
C SER A 210 15.11 -1.28 -13.14
N ILE A 211 15.44 -2.34 -12.40
CA ILE A 211 16.68 -2.39 -11.58
C ILE A 211 17.92 -2.44 -12.48
N ASN A 212 17.86 -3.20 -13.57
CA ASN A 212 18.98 -3.30 -14.53
C ASN A 212 19.08 -2.11 -15.47
N ASN A 213 18.00 -1.35 -15.62
CA ASN A 213 17.91 -0.17 -16.50
C ASN A 213 17.33 1.01 -15.71
N PRO A 214 18.06 1.51 -14.68
CA PRO A 214 17.59 2.63 -13.89
C PRO A 214 17.44 3.89 -14.75
N PRO A 215 16.56 4.84 -14.35
CA PRO A 215 16.52 6.15 -14.98
C PRO A 215 17.92 6.78 -15.05
N PRO A 216 18.26 7.50 -16.15
CA PRO A 216 19.61 8.04 -16.35
C PRO A 216 20.00 9.09 -15.31
N TYR A 217 19.01 9.68 -14.63
CA TYR A 217 19.21 10.63 -13.55
C TYR A 217 18.28 10.28 -12.39
N LEU A 218 18.87 10.08 -11.21
CA LEU A 218 18.17 9.90 -9.94
C LEU A 218 18.76 10.93 -8.97
N GLN A 219 17.92 11.84 -8.50
CA GLN A 219 18.28 12.86 -7.53
C GLN A 219 18.41 12.29 -6.11
N TYR A 220 17.59 11.29 -5.79
CA TYR A 220 17.47 10.71 -4.46
C TYR A 220 17.80 9.22 -4.50
N THR A 221 18.64 8.72 -3.58
CA THR A 221 19.10 7.32 -3.64
C THR A 221 19.13 6.59 -2.30
N SER A 222 18.91 7.28 -1.18
CA SER A 222 18.89 6.68 0.17
C SER A 222 17.48 6.57 0.76
N LEU A 223 17.31 5.69 1.77
CA LEU A 223 16.05 5.58 2.51
C LEU A 223 15.67 6.90 3.20
N GLN A 224 16.67 7.65 3.68
CA GLN A 224 16.49 8.98 4.26
C GLN A 224 15.97 9.98 3.23
N ASP A 225 16.49 9.95 2.00
CA ASP A 225 15.98 10.82 0.93
C ASP A 225 14.52 10.48 0.62
N PHE A 226 14.16 9.19 0.60
CA PHE A 226 12.78 8.77 0.38
C PHE A 226 11.83 9.37 1.43
N ASP A 227 12.20 9.27 2.71
CA ASP A 227 11.37 9.83 3.79
C ASP A 227 11.33 11.36 3.77
N ALA A 228 12.45 12.03 3.46
CA ALA A 228 12.54 13.49 3.46
C ALA A 228 11.83 14.13 2.27
N HIS A 229 11.84 13.46 1.11
CA HIS A 229 11.38 14.01 -0.16
C HIS A 229 10.13 13.32 -0.71
N TYR A 230 9.48 12.45 0.07
CA TYR A 230 8.33 11.64 -0.36
C TYR A 230 7.27 12.40 -1.17
N TYR A 231 6.91 13.62 -0.73
CA TYR A 231 5.86 14.43 -1.37
C TYR A 231 6.35 15.33 -2.52
N GLU A 232 7.65 15.52 -2.67
CA GLU A 232 8.24 16.41 -3.67
C GLU A 232 9.09 15.67 -4.73
N MET A 233 9.31 14.38 -4.52
CA MET A 233 10.04 13.51 -5.42
C MET A 233 9.33 13.36 -6.76
N ASP A 234 10.10 13.38 -7.86
CA ASP A 234 9.56 13.13 -9.18
C ASP A 234 9.15 11.66 -9.40
N ALA A 235 8.30 11.44 -10.40
CA ALA A 235 7.75 10.12 -10.70
C ALA A 235 8.82 9.08 -11.10
N SER A 236 9.92 9.48 -11.73
CA SER A 236 11.00 8.56 -12.12
C SER A 236 11.73 8.04 -10.89
N ASN A 237 12.04 8.96 -9.99
CA ASN A 237 12.73 8.65 -8.75
C ASN A 237 11.83 7.80 -7.82
N TYR A 238 10.55 8.18 -7.65
CA TYR A 238 9.58 7.40 -6.86
C TYR A 238 9.35 6.00 -7.46
N GLY A 239 9.17 5.92 -8.79
CA GLY A 239 9.03 4.64 -9.49
C GLY A 239 10.24 3.73 -9.28
N PHE A 240 11.46 4.28 -9.34
CA PHE A 240 12.67 3.49 -9.07
C PHE A 240 12.75 2.98 -7.62
N TYR A 241 12.37 3.80 -6.63
CA TYR A 241 12.23 3.34 -5.24
C TYR A 241 11.25 2.18 -5.14
N GLN A 242 10.08 2.30 -5.76
CA GLN A 242 9.07 1.23 -5.75
C GLN A 242 9.62 -0.08 -6.32
N MET A 243 10.33 -0.05 -7.46
CA MET A 243 10.95 -1.26 -8.02
C MET A 243 11.96 -1.89 -7.06
N LYS A 244 12.81 -1.07 -6.41
CA LYS A 244 13.74 -1.56 -5.39
C LYS A 244 13.04 -2.10 -4.14
N PHE A 245 11.94 -1.49 -3.70
CA PHE A 245 11.13 -1.99 -2.58
C PHE A 245 10.44 -3.31 -2.91
N THR A 246 9.91 -3.47 -4.14
CA THR A 246 9.36 -4.76 -4.60
C THR A 246 10.43 -5.84 -4.64
N HIS A 247 11.66 -5.52 -5.08
CA HIS A 247 12.76 -6.47 -5.06
C HIS A 247 13.21 -6.84 -3.64
N ALA A 248 13.28 -5.86 -2.73
CA ALA A 248 13.54 -6.12 -1.31
C ALA A 248 12.45 -7.03 -0.72
N ALA A 249 11.17 -6.75 -1.02
CA ALA A 249 10.04 -7.55 -0.61
C ALA A 249 10.14 -9.01 -1.11
N GLN A 250 10.51 -9.21 -2.37
CA GLN A 250 10.80 -10.54 -2.93
C GLN A 250 11.85 -11.27 -2.09
N ILE A 251 13.00 -10.65 -1.87
CA ILE A 251 14.11 -11.25 -1.11
C ILE A 251 13.69 -11.60 0.32
N ILE A 252 12.96 -10.71 0.99
CA ILE A 252 12.46 -10.91 2.36
C ILE A 252 11.49 -12.10 2.41
N ILE A 253 10.47 -12.10 1.55
CA ILE A 253 9.45 -13.16 1.54
C ILE A 253 10.01 -14.50 1.09
N ASP A 254 10.93 -14.53 0.13
CA ASP A 254 11.60 -15.75 -0.30
C ASP A 254 12.44 -16.36 0.82
N LYS A 255 13.06 -15.53 1.65
CA LYS A 255 13.94 -15.98 2.73
C LYS A 255 13.22 -16.30 4.04
N LEU A 256 12.32 -15.43 4.48
CA LEU A 256 11.68 -15.49 5.80
C LEU A 256 10.26 -16.06 5.74
N GLY A 257 9.69 -16.19 4.53
CA GLY A 257 8.32 -16.66 4.32
C GLY A 257 7.26 -15.64 4.71
N ASN A 258 6.00 -15.92 4.35
CA ASN A 258 4.90 -14.96 4.51
C ASN A 258 4.61 -14.55 5.97
N ALA A 259 5.02 -15.36 6.95
CA ALA A 259 4.76 -15.08 8.37
C ALA A 259 5.43 -13.79 8.87
N ILE A 260 6.48 -13.32 8.19
CA ILE A 260 7.20 -12.08 8.54
C ILE A 260 6.36 -10.81 8.34
N LEU A 261 5.29 -10.87 7.55
CA LEU A 261 4.36 -9.75 7.38
C LEU A 261 3.80 -9.29 8.73
N LYS A 262 3.43 -10.21 9.62
CA LYS A 262 2.81 -9.85 10.91
C LYS A 262 3.77 -9.11 11.86
N PRO A 263 5.00 -9.59 12.14
CA PRO A 263 5.95 -8.84 12.94
C PRO A 263 6.21 -7.43 12.40
N LEU A 264 6.37 -7.27 11.08
CA LEU A 264 6.60 -5.95 10.47
C LEU A 264 5.35 -5.06 10.57
N ASN A 265 4.15 -5.59 10.30
CA ASN A 265 2.90 -4.84 10.47
C ASN A 265 2.73 -4.34 11.92
N ASN A 266 2.95 -5.22 12.89
CA ASN A 266 2.89 -4.87 14.31
C ASN A 266 3.94 -3.82 14.69
N PHE A 267 5.12 -3.87 14.07
CA PHE A 267 6.17 -2.89 14.27
C PHE A 267 5.74 -1.51 13.79
N ILE A 268 5.21 -1.41 12.56
CA ILE A 268 4.71 -0.16 11.97
C ILE A 268 3.59 0.42 12.85
N ILE A 269 2.66 -0.42 13.32
CA ILE A 269 1.58 -0.03 14.25
C ILE A 269 2.11 0.51 15.57
N LYS A 270 3.06 -0.19 16.17
CA LYS A 270 3.63 0.19 17.47
C LYS A 270 4.45 1.47 17.38
N TYR A 271 5.22 1.61 16.31
CA TYR A 271 6.12 2.73 16.02
C TYR A 271 5.50 3.62 14.95
N ASN A 272 4.38 4.23 15.32
CA ASN A 272 3.68 5.20 14.47
C ASN A 272 4.38 6.57 14.44
N GLU A 273 3.79 7.55 13.75
CA GLU A 273 4.31 8.91 13.57
C GLU A 273 4.79 9.57 14.88
N SER A 274 4.11 9.28 15.99
CA SER A 274 4.44 9.86 17.31
C SER A 274 5.83 9.46 17.84
N TRP A 275 6.51 8.52 17.18
CA TRP A 275 7.87 8.07 17.48
C TRP A 275 8.96 8.70 16.60
N LYS A 276 8.62 9.48 15.57
CA LYS A 276 9.58 10.01 14.59
C LYS A 276 10.74 10.77 15.21
N ASP A 277 10.47 11.62 16.20
CA ASP A 277 11.51 12.38 16.91
C ASP A 277 12.07 11.66 18.15
N LYS A 278 11.57 10.45 18.45
CA LYS A 278 11.93 9.67 19.65
C LYS A 278 12.86 8.49 19.35
N LEU A 279 13.07 8.20 18.07
CA LEU A 279 13.87 7.07 17.61
C LEU A 279 14.84 7.55 16.54
N ASN A 280 16.14 7.53 16.84
CA ASN A 280 17.16 7.76 15.83
C ASN A 280 17.35 6.49 14.95
N ASP A 281 18.09 6.64 13.86
CA ASP A 281 18.35 5.57 12.89
C ASP A 281 18.97 4.30 13.51
N GLU A 282 19.90 4.46 14.47
CA GLU A 282 20.56 3.31 15.12
C GLU A 282 19.60 2.56 16.06
N ASP A 283 18.75 3.29 16.79
CA ASP A 283 17.71 2.69 17.61
C ASP A 283 16.62 2.04 16.75
N LEU A 284 16.27 2.62 15.59
CA LEU A 284 15.34 2.03 14.63
C LEU A 284 15.88 0.70 14.08
N LYS A 285 17.14 0.69 13.60
CA LYS A 285 17.81 -0.52 13.13
C LYS A 285 17.82 -1.61 14.20
N LYS A 286 18.24 -1.25 15.42
CA LYS A 286 18.29 -2.18 16.55
C LYS A 286 16.91 -2.78 16.83
N LYS A 287 15.87 -1.95 16.89
CA LYS A 287 14.50 -2.39 17.14
C LYS A 287 13.94 -3.28 16.04
N LEU A 288 14.12 -2.91 14.77
CA LEU A 288 13.74 -3.76 13.63
C LEU A 288 14.43 -5.13 13.71
N ALA A 289 15.73 -5.15 14.03
CA ALA A 289 16.48 -6.39 14.13
C ALA A 289 15.99 -7.30 15.27
N THR A 290 15.57 -6.72 16.40
CA THR A 290 15.14 -7.48 17.58
C THR A 290 13.65 -7.83 17.59
N GLU A 291 12.80 -6.97 17.04
CA GLU A 291 11.34 -7.11 17.14
C GLU A 291 10.70 -7.65 15.85
N VAL A 292 11.38 -7.54 14.70
CA VAL A 292 10.92 -8.05 13.41
C VAL A 292 11.80 -9.22 12.95
N ASP A 293 12.99 -8.94 12.42
CA ASP A 293 14.01 -9.93 12.06
C ASP A 293 15.35 -9.23 11.76
N PRO A 294 16.51 -9.78 12.18
CA PRO A 294 17.83 -9.20 11.90
C PRO A 294 18.15 -9.00 10.42
N TYR A 295 17.45 -9.71 9.53
CA TYR A 295 17.66 -9.61 8.10
C TYR A 295 17.27 -8.23 7.53
N PHE A 296 16.41 -7.46 8.21
CA PHE A 296 16.10 -6.09 7.80
C PHE A 296 17.31 -5.16 7.82
N LEU A 297 18.33 -5.46 8.65
CA LEU A 297 19.58 -4.72 8.62
C LEU A 297 20.27 -4.83 7.25
N LYS A 298 20.20 -6.01 6.60
CA LYS A 298 20.78 -6.19 5.27
C LYS A 298 20.04 -5.39 4.20
N ILE A 299 18.74 -5.20 4.39
CA ILE A 299 17.93 -4.38 3.48
C ILE A 299 18.40 -2.93 3.63
N ILE A 300 18.43 -2.41 4.86
CA ILE A 300 18.87 -1.04 5.16
C ILE A 300 20.29 -0.77 4.65
N ASP A 301 21.25 -1.65 4.96
CA ASP A 301 22.65 -1.53 4.52
C ASP A 301 22.80 -1.59 2.99
N GLY A 302 21.82 -2.18 2.29
CA GLY A 302 21.76 -2.23 0.83
C GLY A 302 21.43 -0.88 0.16
N TRP A 303 20.99 0.12 0.92
CA TRP A 303 20.67 1.47 0.43
C TRP A 303 21.76 2.51 0.71
N SER A 304 22.80 2.16 1.46
CA SER A 304 23.91 3.05 1.81
C SER A 304 25.09 3.00 0.83
N LYS A 305 24.87 2.50 -0.40
CA LYS A 305 25.90 2.34 -1.43
C LYS A 305 25.63 3.19 -2.65
#